data_AF-A0A959IU83-F1
#
_entry.id   AF-A0A959IU83-F1
#
_cell.length_a   1.000
_cell.length_b   1.000
_cell.length_c   1.000
_cell.angle_alpha   90.00
_cell.angle_beta   90.00
_cell.angle_gamma   90.00
#
_symmetry.space_group_name_H-M   'P 1'
#
loop_
_entity.id
_entity.type
_entity.pdbx_description
1 polymer ?
#
loop_
_entity_poly.entity_id
_entity_poly.type
_entity_poly.pdbx_seq_one_letter_code
_entity_poly.pdbx_strand_id
1 'polypeptide(L)'
;MPKSHVYLAALAHFAPNEIKKEISYQKEYDALIERAAELVLGEKPVPVKEHQLLASVFEEILTDNHTPSFFYQPTPFSLGENDFFPEPQAELKAREETLKDLAAEISKLHNTDDPQYAENILALYKKYTPKIHCGFEGHPTISFYDFAKSLAGIAVSLYEGEAENRNAPLLLIGGDLSGIQDFIYDIVSKTAAKNLKGRSFYLQLLIQ
;
A
#
# COMPACT_ATOMS: atom_id res chain seq x y z
N MET A 1 -13.91 -10.05 14.39
CA MET A 1 -13.08 -11.25 14.66
C MET A 1 -12.80 -12.07 13.41
N PRO A 2 -13.73 -12.27 12.45
CA PRO A 2 -13.38 -12.90 11.17
C PRO A 2 -12.67 -11.96 10.18
N LYS A 3 -13.16 -10.72 10.05
CA LYS A 3 -12.63 -9.72 9.10
C LYS A 3 -11.14 -9.41 9.31
N SER A 4 -10.69 -9.37 10.55
CA SER A 4 -9.29 -9.13 10.91
C SER A 4 -8.39 -10.27 10.43
N HIS A 5 -8.87 -11.52 10.45
CA HIS A 5 -8.11 -12.65 9.91
C HIS A 5 -8.04 -12.62 8.39
N VAL A 6 -9.13 -12.25 7.70
CA VAL A 6 -9.13 -12.05 6.24
C VAL A 6 -8.16 -10.93 5.85
N TYR A 7 -8.20 -9.81 6.58
CA TYR A 7 -7.31 -8.68 6.36
C TYR A 7 -5.83 -9.07 6.52
N LEU A 8 -5.49 -9.77 7.62
CA LEU A 8 -4.14 -10.27 7.85
C LEU A 8 -3.71 -11.30 6.78
N ALA A 9 -4.59 -12.23 6.43
CA ALA A 9 -4.33 -13.24 5.40
C ALA A 9 -4.05 -12.59 4.04
N ALA A 10 -4.82 -11.57 3.67
CA ALA A 10 -4.60 -10.81 2.44
C ALA A 10 -3.23 -10.12 2.41
N LEU A 11 -2.80 -9.52 3.53
CA LEU A 11 -1.46 -8.92 3.63
C LEU A 11 -0.33 -9.96 3.53
N ALA A 12 -0.57 -11.20 3.96
CA ALA A 12 0.44 -12.25 4.02
C ALA A 12 0.50 -13.17 2.79
N HIS A 13 -0.59 -13.32 2.04
CA HIS A 13 -0.73 -14.33 0.98
C HIS A 13 0.33 -14.20 -0.12
N PHE A 14 0.47 -12.99 -0.67
CA PHE A 14 1.45 -12.63 -1.71
C PHE A 14 2.71 -11.97 -1.17
N ALA A 15 2.91 -11.95 0.15
CA ALA A 15 4.11 -11.37 0.73
C ALA A 15 5.37 -12.11 0.24
N PRO A 16 6.50 -11.40 0.07
CA PRO A 16 7.78 -12.03 -0.24
C PRO A 16 8.11 -13.15 0.76
N ASN A 17 8.84 -14.17 0.30
CA ASN A 17 9.09 -15.38 1.10
C ASN A 17 9.80 -15.09 2.43
N GLU A 18 10.61 -14.03 2.48
CA GLU A 18 11.28 -13.52 3.67
C GLU A 18 10.25 -13.09 4.74
N ILE A 19 9.14 -12.50 4.30
CA ILE A 19 8.10 -11.94 5.16
C ILE A 19 7.04 -12.99 5.49
N LYS A 20 6.68 -13.84 4.53
CA LYS A 20 5.64 -14.86 4.67
C LYS A 20 5.92 -15.86 5.79
N LYS A 21 7.19 -16.03 6.18
CA LYS A 21 7.61 -16.88 7.32
C LYS A 21 7.33 -16.23 8.67
N GLU A 22 7.30 -14.91 8.73
CA GLU A 22 7.11 -14.13 9.95
C GLU A 22 5.63 -13.87 10.27
N ILE A 23 4.73 -14.09 9.31
CA ILE A 23 3.29 -13.84 9.46
C ILE A 23 2.51 -15.16 9.35
N SER A 24 1.95 -15.61 10.46
CA SER A 24 1.03 -16.74 10.49
C SER A 24 -0.38 -16.29 10.07
N TYR A 25 -0.99 -16.97 9.11
CA TYR A 25 -2.37 -16.68 8.66
C TYR A 25 -3.15 -17.93 8.26
N GLN A 26 -4.47 -17.80 8.20
CA GLN A 26 -5.42 -18.87 7.87
C GLN A 26 -5.55 -18.99 6.34
N LYS A 27 -5.21 -20.17 5.80
CA LYS A 27 -5.25 -20.47 4.36
C LYS A 27 -6.66 -20.70 3.79
N GLU A 28 -7.69 -20.72 4.64
CA GLU A 28 -9.07 -20.93 4.20
C GLU A 28 -9.58 -19.80 3.29
N TYR A 29 -8.94 -18.62 3.34
CA TYR A 29 -9.29 -17.46 2.54
C TYR A 29 -8.53 -17.36 1.21
N ASP A 30 -7.60 -18.28 0.90
CA ASP A 30 -6.72 -18.18 -0.27
C ASP A 30 -7.51 -17.96 -1.58
N ALA A 31 -8.58 -18.73 -1.81
CA ALA A 31 -9.41 -18.60 -3.02
C ALA A 31 -10.09 -17.22 -3.14
N LEU A 32 -10.53 -16.66 -2.02
CA LEU A 32 -11.12 -15.32 -1.96
C LEU A 32 -10.06 -14.24 -2.19
N ILE A 33 -8.85 -14.42 -1.66
CA ILE A 33 -7.72 -13.50 -1.83
C ILE A 33 -7.21 -13.51 -3.28
N GLU A 34 -7.13 -14.68 -3.93
CA GLU A 34 -6.79 -14.79 -5.36
C GLU A 34 -7.81 -14.01 -6.21
N ARG A 35 -9.11 -14.18 -5.95
CA ARG A 35 -10.17 -13.40 -6.61
C ARG A 35 -10.04 -11.90 -6.35
N ALA A 36 -9.69 -11.50 -5.13
CA ALA A 36 -9.44 -10.09 -4.81
C ALA A 36 -8.24 -9.54 -5.58
N ALA A 37 -7.17 -10.32 -5.75
CA ALA A 37 -6.01 -9.93 -6.55
C ALA A 37 -6.35 -9.76 -8.02
N GLU A 38 -7.19 -10.63 -8.61
CA GLU A 38 -7.71 -10.46 -9.97
C GLU A 38 -8.41 -9.12 -10.15
N LEU A 39 -9.15 -8.64 -9.13
CA LEU A 39 -9.80 -7.33 -9.17
C LEU A 39 -8.83 -6.16 -8.98
N VAL A 40 -7.78 -6.32 -8.15
CA VAL A 40 -6.75 -5.28 -7.96
C VAL A 40 -5.94 -5.06 -9.23
N LEU A 41 -5.53 -6.15 -9.87
CA LEU A 41 -4.66 -6.14 -11.04
C LEU A 41 -5.44 -5.95 -12.35
N GLY A 42 -6.74 -6.29 -12.35
CA GLY A 42 -7.58 -6.31 -13.55
C GLY A 42 -7.39 -7.57 -14.41
N GLU A 43 -6.44 -8.42 -14.05
CA GLU A 43 -6.14 -9.70 -14.68
C GLU A 43 -5.62 -10.71 -13.66
N LYS A 44 -5.40 -11.95 -14.11
CA LYS A 44 -4.90 -13.00 -13.21
C LYS A 44 -3.48 -12.69 -12.75
N PRO A 45 -3.18 -12.80 -11.45
CA PRO A 45 -1.83 -12.58 -10.94
C PRO A 45 -0.86 -13.60 -11.55
N VAL A 46 0.01 -13.15 -12.46
CA VAL A 46 1.10 -13.95 -13.02
C VAL A 46 2.40 -13.48 -12.37
N PRO A 47 3.05 -14.29 -11.51
CA PRO A 47 4.29 -13.88 -10.87
C PRO A 47 5.40 -13.60 -11.88
N VAL A 48 6.20 -12.55 -11.64
CA VAL A 48 7.38 -12.27 -12.46
C VAL A 48 8.40 -13.41 -12.38
N LYS A 49 9.06 -13.71 -13.50
CA LYS A 49 10.14 -14.72 -13.55
C LYS A 49 11.38 -14.29 -12.78
N GLU A 50 11.70 -13.00 -12.83
CA GLU A 50 12.83 -12.39 -12.14
C GLU A 50 12.35 -11.11 -11.44
N HIS A 51 12.99 -10.76 -10.31
CA HIS A 51 12.64 -9.54 -9.59
C HIS A 51 12.93 -8.30 -10.45
N GLN A 52 11.95 -7.40 -10.49
CA GLN A 52 11.99 -6.17 -11.27
C GLN A 52 12.07 -4.96 -10.36
N LEU A 53 12.66 -3.87 -10.86
CA LEU A 53 12.54 -2.56 -10.23
C LEU A 53 11.14 -2.00 -10.44
N LEU A 54 10.68 -1.20 -9.48
CA LEU A 54 9.43 -0.46 -9.61
C LEU A 54 9.66 0.73 -10.55
N ALA A 55 8.98 0.77 -11.68
CA ALA A 55 8.99 1.91 -12.58
C ALA A 55 8.24 3.11 -11.96
N SER A 56 8.58 4.33 -12.38
CA SER A 56 7.77 5.49 -12.02
C SER A 56 6.38 5.39 -12.63
N VAL A 57 5.35 5.73 -11.85
CA VAL A 57 3.96 5.79 -12.34
C VAL A 57 3.80 6.74 -13.54
N PHE A 58 4.69 7.74 -13.66
CA PHE A 58 4.68 8.68 -14.78
C PHE A 58 5.12 8.06 -16.11
N GLU A 59 5.78 6.89 -16.09
CA GLU A 59 6.17 6.16 -17.31
C GLU A 59 4.94 5.64 -18.08
N GLU A 60 3.81 5.39 -17.40
CA GLU A 60 2.58 4.89 -18.03
C GLU A 60 1.59 6.00 -18.43
N ILE A 61 1.72 7.21 -17.87
CA ILE A 61 0.73 8.29 -18.06
C ILE A 61 0.92 9.04 -19.39
N LEU A 62 2.17 9.14 -19.87
CA LEU A 62 2.53 10.13 -20.90
C LEU A 62 3.00 9.55 -22.25
N THR A 63 3.16 8.23 -22.38
CA THR A 63 3.78 7.65 -23.60
C THR A 63 3.13 6.37 -24.08
N ASP A 64 2.81 6.32 -25.38
CA ASP A 64 2.05 5.26 -26.04
C ASP A 64 2.76 3.91 -26.20
N ASN A 65 4.06 3.77 -25.85
CA ASN A 65 4.81 2.51 -25.73
C ASN A 65 6.32 2.79 -25.62
N HIS A 66 6.79 3.15 -24.43
CA HIS A 66 8.22 3.15 -24.15
C HIS A 66 8.53 2.17 -23.03
N THR A 67 9.63 1.43 -23.19
CA THR A 67 10.26 0.68 -22.11
C THR A 67 10.51 1.67 -20.96
N PRO A 68 10.07 1.38 -19.72
CA PRO A 68 10.27 2.29 -18.60
C PRO A 68 11.74 2.65 -18.46
N SER A 69 12.02 3.94 -18.29
CA SER A 69 13.37 4.48 -18.18
C SER A 69 13.73 4.87 -16.76
N PHE A 70 12.74 5.23 -15.94
CA PHE A 70 12.94 5.71 -14.56
C PHE A 70 12.38 4.73 -13.54
N PHE A 71 13.20 4.37 -12.56
CA PHE A 71 12.90 3.32 -11.58
C PHE A 71 13.26 3.72 -10.15
N TYR A 72 12.50 3.24 -9.18
CA TYR A 72 12.81 3.41 -7.76
C TYR A 72 13.73 2.30 -7.25
N GLN A 73 14.74 2.67 -6.46
CA GLN A 73 15.52 1.71 -5.70
C GLN A 73 14.71 1.18 -4.50
N PRO A 74 14.70 -0.15 -4.25
CA PRO A 74 13.90 -0.78 -3.21
C PRO A 74 14.54 -0.60 -1.84
N THR A 75 14.71 0.65 -1.41
CA THR A 75 15.14 1.06 -0.08
C THR A 75 13.93 1.46 0.78
N PRO A 76 14.04 1.45 2.12
CA PRO A 76 12.98 1.99 2.97
C PRO A 76 12.72 3.47 2.68
N PHE A 77 11.50 3.93 2.92
CA PHE A 77 11.12 5.34 2.82
C PHE A 77 11.82 6.14 3.92
N SER A 78 12.64 7.13 3.57
CA SER A 78 13.36 7.99 4.52
C SER A 78 13.25 9.46 4.14
N LEU A 79 13.11 10.36 5.11
CA LEU A 79 12.96 11.81 4.89
C LEU A 79 14.23 12.52 4.36
N GLY A 80 15.20 11.78 3.82
CA GLY A 80 16.41 12.34 3.22
C GLY A 80 16.12 13.06 1.91
N GLU A 81 16.92 14.10 1.59
CA GLU A 81 16.66 15.02 0.48
C GLU A 81 16.60 14.36 -0.92
N ASN A 82 17.14 13.14 -1.09
CA ASN A 82 17.23 12.45 -2.39
C ASN A 82 16.69 11.01 -2.41
N ASP A 83 15.97 10.55 -1.38
CA ASP A 83 15.57 9.13 -1.25
C ASP A 83 14.26 8.76 -1.98
N PHE A 84 13.66 9.71 -2.69
CA PHE A 84 12.30 9.55 -3.24
C PHE A 84 12.19 9.70 -4.76
N PHE A 85 13.27 10.05 -5.45
CA PHE A 85 13.23 10.26 -6.88
C PHE A 85 13.62 8.98 -7.62
N PRO A 86 12.94 8.64 -8.72
CA PRO A 86 13.33 7.51 -9.55
C PRO A 86 14.62 7.83 -10.33
N GLU A 87 15.44 6.83 -10.55
CA GLU A 87 16.73 6.90 -11.23
C GLU A 87 16.64 6.31 -12.65
N PRO A 88 17.40 6.84 -13.62
CA PRO A 88 17.42 6.30 -14.97
C PRO A 88 18.15 4.95 -15.04
N GLN A 89 17.54 3.97 -15.70
CA GLN A 89 18.11 2.67 -16.09
C GLN A 89 19.04 2.05 -15.03
N ALA A 90 18.48 1.77 -13.85
CA ALA A 90 19.25 1.31 -12.72
C ALA A 90 19.25 -0.23 -12.58
N GLU A 91 20.33 -0.77 -12.01
CA GLU A 91 20.38 -2.16 -11.56
C GLU A 91 19.59 -2.34 -10.27
N LEU A 92 18.96 -3.51 -10.09
CA LEU A 92 18.27 -3.85 -8.85
C LEU A 92 19.27 -4.07 -7.71
N LYS A 93 19.22 -3.18 -6.71
CA LYS A 93 20.11 -3.18 -5.54
C LYS A 93 19.30 -3.15 -4.26
N ALA A 94 19.88 -3.61 -3.15
CA ALA A 94 19.32 -3.52 -1.79
C ALA A 94 17.97 -4.20 -1.49
N ARG A 95 17.24 -4.76 -2.48
CA ARG A 95 15.93 -5.42 -2.26
C ARG A 95 15.97 -6.45 -1.13
N GLU A 96 16.91 -7.39 -1.21
CA GLU A 96 17.06 -8.47 -0.24
C GLU A 96 17.42 -7.97 1.16
N GLU A 97 18.19 -6.89 1.25
CA GLU A 97 18.55 -6.24 2.51
C GLU A 97 17.32 -5.57 3.13
N THR A 98 16.58 -4.78 2.34
CA THR A 98 15.33 -4.13 2.76
C THR A 98 14.28 -5.12 3.23
N LEU A 99 14.14 -6.28 2.56
CA LEU A 99 13.20 -7.33 2.97
C LEU A 99 13.65 -8.04 4.25
N LYS A 100 14.96 -8.24 4.44
CA LYS A 100 15.50 -8.76 5.71
C LYS A 100 15.25 -7.80 6.86
N ASP A 101 15.46 -6.50 6.65
CA ASP A 101 15.20 -5.48 7.66
C ASP A 101 13.70 -5.42 8.01
N LEU A 102 12.83 -5.51 7.00
CA LEU A 102 11.38 -5.61 7.21
C LEU A 102 11.01 -6.87 8.01
N ALA A 103 11.54 -8.04 7.67
CA ALA A 103 11.32 -9.27 8.42
C ALA A 103 11.78 -9.13 9.89
N ALA A 104 12.94 -8.51 10.10
CA ALA A 104 13.46 -8.24 11.42
C ALA A 104 12.57 -7.27 12.23
N GLU A 105 11.93 -6.29 11.60
CA GLU A 105 10.94 -5.44 12.28
C GLU A 105 9.63 -6.19 12.57
N ILE A 106 9.14 -7.02 11.64
CA ILE A 106 7.91 -7.81 11.84
C ILE A 106 8.07 -8.81 12.99
N SER A 107 9.22 -9.47 13.10
CA SER A 107 9.52 -10.41 14.20
C SER A 107 9.56 -9.75 15.59
N LYS A 108 9.71 -8.42 15.67
CA LYS A 108 9.60 -7.65 16.92
C LYS A 108 8.16 -7.32 17.29
N LEU A 109 7.19 -7.52 16.39
CA LEU A 109 5.78 -7.29 16.68
C LEU A 109 5.24 -8.42 17.58
N HIS A 110 4.47 -8.03 18.58
CA HIS A 110 3.82 -8.95 19.53
C HIS A 110 2.30 -8.95 19.30
N ASN A 111 1.57 -9.82 19.99
CA ASN A 111 0.11 -9.90 19.99
C ASN A 111 -0.49 -10.18 18.61
N THR A 112 -0.09 -11.29 17.98
CA THR A 112 -0.52 -11.69 16.63
C THR A 112 -2.04 -11.85 16.47
N ASP A 113 -2.77 -12.07 17.57
CA ASP A 113 -4.22 -12.25 17.58
C ASP A 113 -4.99 -10.93 17.69
N ASP A 114 -4.30 -9.80 17.90
CA ASP A 114 -4.90 -8.47 17.99
C ASP A 114 -5.12 -7.89 16.57
N PRO A 115 -6.29 -7.34 16.23
CA PRO A 115 -6.49 -6.61 14.97
C PRO A 115 -5.43 -5.54 14.67
N GLN A 116 -4.86 -4.92 15.72
CA GLN A 116 -3.78 -3.94 15.61
C GLN A 116 -2.50 -4.53 15.00
N TYR A 117 -2.28 -5.84 15.11
CA TYR A 117 -1.12 -6.51 14.51
C TYR A 117 -1.10 -6.33 12.99
N ALA A 118 -2.26 -6.50 12.33
CA ALA A 118 -2.35 -6.34 10.89
C ALA A 118 -2.16 -4.88 10.44
N GLU A 119 -2.65 -3.91 11.23
CA GLU A 119 -2.39 -2.48 11.00
C GLU A 119 -0.90 -2.15 11.14
N ASN A 120 -0.20 -2.76 12.12
CA ASN A 120 1.23 -2.60 12.28
C ASN A 120 2.01 -3.21 11.10
N ILE A 121 1.57 -4.36 10.57
CA ILE A 121 2.14 -4.92 9.33
C ILE A 121 1.95 -3.95 8.17
N LEU A 122 0.75 -3.41 7.96
CA LEU A 122 0.51 -2.45 6.89
C LEU A 122 1.36 -1.18 7.07
N ALA A 123 1.55 -0.72 8.31
CA ALA A 123 2.43 0.41 8.60
C ALA A 123 3.91 0.11 8.27
N LEU A 124 4.38 -1.11 8.54
CA LEU A 124 5.70 -1.56 8.13
C LEU A 124 5.81 -1.68 6.60
N TYR A 125 4.79 -2.21 5.91
CA TYR A 125 4.75 -2.19 4.45
C TYR A 125 4.82 -0.76 3.91
N LYS A 126 4.08 0.19 4.49
CA LYS A 126 4.16 1.61 4.12
C LYS A 126 5.56 2.19 4.25
N LYS A 127 6.39 1.68 5.15
CA LYS A 127 7.77 2.12 5.33
C LYS A 127 8.74 1.41 4.38
N TYR A 128 8.62 0.10 4.19
CA TYR A 128 9.66 -0.71 3.54
C TYR A 128 9.36 -1.06 2.08
N THR A 129 8.09 -1.09 1.68
CA THR A 129 7.64 -1.62 0.40
C THR A 129 7.01 -0.64 -0.60
N PRO A 130 6.95 0.70 -0.40
CA PRO A 130 6.46 1.61 -1.47
C PRO A 130 7.37 1.65 -2.71
N LYS A 131 8.65 1.30 -2.57
CA LYS A 131 9.64 1.28 -3.66
C LYS A 131 9.96 -0.14 -4.14
N ILE A 132 9.19 -1.14 -3.71
CA ILE A 132 9.33 -2.54 -4.13
C ILE A 132 8.22 -2.85 -5.14
N HIS A 133 8.56 -3.44 -6.28
CA HIS A 133 7.59 -3.89 -7.28
C HIS A 133 6.62 -4.94 -6.71
N CYS A 134 5.35 -4.90 -7.12
CA CYS A 134 4.30 -5.80 -6.62
C CYS A 134 4.58 -7.29 -6.84
N GLY A 135 5.40 -7.63 -7.84
CA GLY A 135 5.82 -9.01 -8.12
C GLY A 135 5.01 -9.71 -9.20
N PHE A 136 4.14 -9.01 -9.93
CA PHE A 136 3.33 -9.57 -11.02
C PHE A 136 3.72 -8.98 -12.38
N GLU A 137 3.68 -9.81 -13.42
CA GLU A 137 3.89 -9.40 -14.81
C GLU A 137 2.81 -8.38 -15.22
N GLY A 138 3.12 -7.50 -16.19
CA GLY A 138 2.15 -6.53 -16.72
C GLY A 138 1.96 -5.26 -15.87
N HIS A 139 2.55 -5.16 -14.68
CA HIS A 139 2.30 -4.08 -13.73
C HIS A 139 3.56 -3.37 -13.21
N PRO A 140 4.39 -2.79 -14.10
CA PRO A 140 5.71 -2.27 -13.74
C PRO A 140 5.66 -1.10 -12.75
N THR A 141 4.53 -0.40 -12.63
CA THR A 141 4.36 0.80 -11.80
C THR A 141 3.66 0.55 -10.46
N ILE A 142 3.19 -0.68 -10.20
CA ILE A 142 2.45 -0.99 -8.98
C ILE A 142 3.43 -1.38 -7.87
N SER A 143 3.44 -0.61 -6.78
CA SER A 143 4.22 -0.94 -5.59
C SER A 143 3.59 -2.10 -4.81
N PHE A 144 4.41 -2.86 -4.10
CA PHE A 144 3.91 -3.92 -3.21
C PHE A 144 3.05 -3.35 -2.08
N TYR A 145 3.36 -2.15 -1.57
CA TYR A 145 2.52 -1.48 -0.58
C TYR A 145 1.11 -1.19 -1.12
N ASP A 146 1.00 -0.57 -2.30
CA ASP A 146 -0.29 -0.19 -2.89
C ASP A 146 -1.10 -1.42 -3.29
N PHE A 147 -0.43 -2.45 -3.83
CA PHE A 147 -1.04 -3.75 -4.10
C PHE A 147 -1.59 -4.38 -2.82
N ALA A 148 -0.77 -4.56 -1.79
CA ALA A 148 -1.17 -5.24 -0.55
C ALA A 148 -2.30 -4.49 0.18
N LYS A 149 -2.24 -3.15 0.22
CA LYS A 149 -3.28 -2.30 0.81
C LYS A 149 -4.62 -2.47 0.08
N SER A 150 -4.59 -2.41 -1.25
CA SER A 150 -5.79 -2.54 -2.08
C SER A 150 -6.37 -3.95 -1.99
N LEU A 151 -5.51 -4.96 -2.06
CA LEU A 151 -5.88 -6.36 -1.90
C LEU A 151 -6.59 -6.61 -0.57
N ALA A 152 -6.04 -6.13 0.54
CA ALA A 152 -6.63 -6.31 1.86
C ALA A 152 -8.01 -5.65 1.97
N GLY A 153 -8.18 -4.43 1.42
CA GLY A 153 -9.47 -3.75 1.38
C GLY A 153 -10.52 -4.47 0.54
N ILE A 154 -10.14 -4.93 -0.66
CA ILE A 154 -11.02 -5.67 -1.57
C ILE A 154 -11.37 -7.04 -0.97
N ALA A 155 -10.41 -7.79 -0.43
CA ALA A 155 -10.64 -9.09 0.19
C ALA A 155 -11.64 -9.00 1.34
N VAL A 156 -11.47 -8.05 2.26
CA VAL A 156 -12.44 -7.85 3.36
C VAL A 156 -13.83 -7.48 2.82
N SER A 157 -13.90 -6.63 1.80
CA SER A 157 -15.17 -6.22 1.19
C SER A 157 -15.88 -7.40 0.50
N LEU A 158 -15.14 -8.24 -0.22
CA LEU A 158 -15.67 -9.47 -0.83
C LEU A 158 -16.18 -10.43 0.23
N TYR A 159 -15.41 -10.65 1.29
CA TYR A 159 -15.80 -11.55 2.39
C TYR A 159 -17.13 -11.12 3.03
N GLU A 160 -17.27 -9.83 3.32
CA GLU A 160 -18.51 -9.28 3.88
C GLU A 160 -19.67 -9.37 2.89
N GLY A 161 -19.43 -9.06 1.62
CA GLY A 161 -20.45 -9.16 0.59
C GLY A 161 -20.94 -10.59 0.37
N GLU A 162 -20.05 -11.59 0.39
CA GLU A 162 -20.41 -13.00 0.28
C GLU A 162 -21.17 -13.49 1.52
N ALA A 163 -20.74 -13.12 2.72
CA ALA A 163 -21.45 -13.44 3.97
C ALA A 163 -22.88 -12.90 3.99
N GLU A 164 -23.12 -11.78 3.33
CA GLU A 164 -24.44 -11.14 3.22
C GLU A 164 -25.19 -11.48 1.90
N ASN A 165 -24.68 -12.38 1.06
CA ASN A 165 -25.23 -12.71 -0.26
C ASN A 165 -25.51 -11.49 -1.16
N ARG A 166 -24.61 -10.51 -1.15
CA ARG A 166 -24.70 -9.32 -2.01
C ARG A 166 -24.22 -9.63 -3.43
N ASN A 167 -25.06 -9.32 -4.42
CA ASN A 167 -24.71 -9.49 -5.85
C ASN A 167 -23.57 -8.56 -6.31
N ALA A 168 -23.42 -7.40 -5.67
CA ALA A 168 -22.34 -6.43 -5.91
C ALA A 168 -21.65 -6.13 -4.57
N PRO A 169 -20.57 -6.85 -4.22
CA PRO A 169 -19.96 -6.78 -2.89
C PRO A 169 -19.08 -5.54 -2.66
N LEU A 170 -18.80 -4.75 -3.71
CA LEU A 170 -17.92 -3.58 -3.65
C LEU A 170 -18.70 -2.28 -3.78
N LEU A 171 -18.30 -1.26 -3.00
CA LEU A 171 -18.85 0.09 -3.07
C LEU A 171 -17.70 1.10 -3.11
N LEU A 172 -17.66 1.94 -4.15
CA LEU A 172 -16.75 3.07 -4.23
C LEU A 172 -17.35 4.27 -3.49
N ILE A 173 -16.72 4.67 -2.39
CA ILE A 173 -17.17 5.79 -1.56
C ILE A 173 -16.25 6.98 -1.86
N GLY A 174 -16.82 8.05 -2.41
CA GLY A 174 -16.16 9.34 -2.58
C GLY A 174 -16.68 10.36 -1.55
N GLY A 175 -15.79 11.15 -0.99
CA GLY A 175 -16.12 12.26 -0.10
C GLY A 175 -15.28 13.49 -0.44
N ASP A 176 -15.88 14.67 -0.36
CA ASP A 176 -15.22 15.96 -0.54
C ASP A 176 -15.54 16.88 0.64
N LEU A 177 -14.56 17.70 1.04
CA LEU A 177 -14.73 18.71 2.07
C LEU A 177 -14.72 20.08 1.42
N SER A 178 -15.91 20.64 1.21
CA SER A 178 -16.07 21.97 0.62
C SER A 178 -15.70 23.09 1.60
N GLY A 179 -15.23 24.23 1.09
CA GLY A 179 -14.93 25.41 1.90
C GLY A 179 -13.58 25.42 2.61
N ILE A 180 -12.65 24.52 2.25
CA ILE A 180 -11.29 24.48 2.83
C ILE A 180 -10.57 25.83 2.74
N GLN A 181 -10.63 26.50 1.58
CA GLN A 181 -9.96 27.80 1.39
C GLN A 181 -10.55 28.86 2.31
N ASP A 182 -11.87 29.00 2.33
CA ASP A 182 -12.56 29.97 3.20
C ASP A 182 -12.23 29.70 4.67
N PHE A 183 -12.27 28.43 5.10
CA PHE A 183 -11.91 28.05 6.46
C PHE A 183 -10.46 28.39 6.81
N ILE A 184 -9.50 28.11 5.92
CA ILE A 184 -8.08 28.36 6.19
C ILE A 184 -7.79 29.87 6.24
N TYR A 185 -8.38 30.66 5.35
CA TYR A 185 -7.99 32.05 5.10
C TYR A 185 -8.88 33.12 5.74
N ASP A 186 -10.04 32.77 6.32
CA ASP A 186 -10.88 33.69 7.10
C ASP A 186 -10.27 33.98 8.49
N ILE A 187 -9.04 34.55 8.50
CA ILE A 187 -8.23 34.77 9.70
C ILE A 187 -8.17 36.25 10.07
N VAL A 188 -8.37 36.55 11.35
CA VAL A 188 -8.14 37.89 11.91
C VAL A 188 -6.62 38.20 11.89
N SER A 189 -6.25 39.44 11.59
CA SER A 189 -4.85 39.87 11.40
C SER A 189 -3.92 39.58 12.60
N LYS A 190 -4.47 39.59 13.82
CA LYS A 190 -3.72 39.24 15.03
C LYS A 190 -3.35 37.76 15.00
N THR A 191 -2.06 37.46 15.13
CA THR A 191 -1.52 36.06 15.14
C THR A 191 -1.85 35.22 13.88
N ALA A 192 -2.09 35.88 12.74
CA ALA A 192 -2.50 35.27 11.47
C ALA A 192 -1.70 34.01 11.08
N ALA A 193 -0.37 34.05 11.12
CA ALA A 193 0.47 32.90 10.76
C ALA A 193 0.29 31.67 11.67
N LYS A 194 0.04 31.87 12.97
CA LYS A 194 -0.25 30.77 13.91
C LYS A 194 -1.63 30.19 13.64
N ASN A 195 -2.63 31.04 13.42
CA ASN A 195 -3.99 30.62 13.09
C ASN A 195 -4.04 29.84 11.78
N LEU A 196 -3.32 30.28 10.75
CA LEU A 196 -3.21 29.59 9.47
C LEU A 196 -2.70 28.15 9.64
N LYS A 197 -1.56 27.98 10.34
CA LYS A 197 -1.00 26.65 10.65
C LYS A 197 -1.95 25.80 11.48
N GLY A 198 -2.58 26.40 12.50
CA GLY A 198 -3.52 25.70 13.38
C GLY A 198 -4.77 25.21 12.63
N ARG A 199 -5.33 26.03 11.74
CA ARG A 199 -6.49 25.66 10.92
C ARG A 199 -6.15 24.61 9.87
N SER A 200 -5.00 24.75 9.20
CA SER A 200 -4.52 23.72 8.27
C SER A 200 -4.30 22.38 8.97
N PHE A 201 -3.68 22.39 10.15
CA PHE A 201 -3.48 21.17 10.94
C PHE A 201 -4.81 20.59 11.47
N TYR A 202 -5.75 21.44 11.88
CA TYR A 202 -7.08 21.00 12.30
C TYR A 202 -7.83 20.26 11.18
N LEU A 203 -7.80 20.78 9.95
CA LEU A 203 -8.39 20.09 8.81
C LEU A 203 -7.73 18.72 8.57
N GLN A 204 -6.41 18.64 8.69
CA GLN A 204 -5.69 17.38 8.56
C GLN A 204 -6.15 16.34 9.60
N LEU A 205 -6.36 16.75 10.86
CA LEU A 205 -6.85 15.86 11.92
C LEU A 205 -8.32 15.47 11.75
N LEU A 206 -9.14 16.34 11.15
CA LEU A 206 -10.55 16.05 10.89
C LEU A 206 -10.71 14.98 9.79
N ILE A 207 -9.78 14.94 8.84
CA ILE A 207 -9.82 14.05 7.67
C ILE A 207 -9.13 12.71 7.94
N GLN A 208 -8.18 12.64 8.88
CA GLN A 208 -7.48 11.42 9.29
C GLN A 208 -8.33 10.46 10.11
#